data_AF-A0A536LRT9-F1
#
_entry.id   AF-A0A536LRT9-F1
#
_cell.length_a   1.000
_cell.length_b   1.000
_cell.length_c   1.000
_cell.angle_alpha   90.00
_cell.angle_beta   90.00
_cell.angle_gamma   90.00
#
_symmetry.space_group_name_H-M   'P 1'
#
loop_
_entity.id
_entity.type
_entity.pdbx_description
1 polymer ?
#
loop_
_entity_poly.entity_id
_entity_poly.type
_entity_poly.pdbx_seq_one_letter_code
_entity_poly.pdbx_strand_id
1 'polypeptide(L)'
;MATARPVTLAILGTGHRGRTFSSFAQRYPDRARVVAVADPRTDRREMLADQLGVAADKRFDDWRDLAAQERLADAVIVTTPDREHVGPACRFA
;
A
#
# COMPACT_ATOMS: atom_id res chain seq x y z
N MET A 1 16.58 -24.74 2.37
CA MET A 1 16.76 -23.27 2.48
C MET A 1 15.47 -22.71 3.02
N ALA A 2 15.50 -21.92 4.10
CA ALA A 2 14.30 -21.24 4.57
C ALA A 2 13.75 -20.37 3.42
N THR A 3 12.56 -20.70 2.94
CA THR A 3 11.85 -19.87 1.97
C THR A 3 11.56 -18.55 2.67
N ALA A 4 12.24 -17.47 2.26
CA ALA A 4 12.03 -16.15 2.84
C ALA A 4 10.53 -15.80 2.78
N ARG A 5 9.97 -15.32 3.90
CA ARG A 5 8.57 -14.89 3.95
C ARG A 5 8.31 -13.80 2.89
N PRO A 6 7.09 -13.69 2.32
CA PRO A 6 6.77 -12.63 1.37
C PRO A 6 7.06 -11.24 1.97
N VAL A 7 7.56 -10.33 1.15
CA VAL A 7 7.74 -8.92 1.52
C VAL A 7 6.38 -8.26 1.62
N THR A 8 6.09 -7.62 2.74
CA THR A 8 4.82 -6.91 2.96
C THR A 8 4.93 -5.47 2.47
N LEU A 9 3.89 -5.00 1.77
CA LEU A 9 3.86 -3.69 1.11
C LEU A 9 2.67 -2.87 1.61
N ALA A 10 2.89 -1.56 1.79
CA ALA A 10 1.81 -0.58 1.89
C ALA A 10 1.76 0.29 0.62
N ILE A 11 0.56 0.59 0.13
CA ILE A 11 0.37 1.43 -1.07
C ILE A 11 -0.22 2.79 -0.66
N LEU A 12 0.47 3.88 -0.97
CA LEU A 12 -0.03 5.24 -0.75
C LEU A 12 -0.46 5.84 -2.09
N GLY A 13 -1.76 5.98 -2.29
CA GLY A 13 -2.38 6.38 -3.56
C GLY A 13 -2.73 5.15 -4.41
N THR A 14 -4.02 4.81 -4.46
CA THR A 14 -4.61 3.66 -5.18
C THR A 14 -5.11 4.02 -6.60
N GLY A 15 -4.55 5.10 -7.17
CA GLY A 15 -4.75 5.47 -8.58
C GLY A 15 -4.06 4.52 -9.55
N HIS A 16 -3.89 4.96 -10.81
CA HIS A 16 -3.32 4.12 -11.87
C HIS A 16 -1.94 3.54 -11.49
N ARG A 17 -1.00 4.37 -11.02
CA ARG A 17 0.34 3.93 -10.59
C ARG A 17 0.27 2.91 -9.44
N GLY A 18 -0.54 3.18 -8.42
CA GLY A 18 -0.73 2.28 -7.28
C GLY A 18 -1.21 0.89 -7.71
N ARG A 19 -2.26 0.84 -8.55
CA ARG A 19 -2.79 -0.42 -9.10
C ARG A 19 -1.78 -1.16 -9.97
N THR A 20 -1.04 -0.45 -10.82
CA THR A 20 -0.02 -1.05 -11.69
C THR A 20 1.09 -1.68 -10.86
N PHE A 21 1.63 -0.98 -9.86
CA PHE A 21 2.74 -1.49 -9.06
C PHE A 21 2.32 -2.59 -8.09
N SER A 22 1.10 -2.50 -7.53
CA SER A 22 0.56 -3.56 -6.67
C SER A 22 0.22 -4.85 -7.42
N SER A 23 0.08 -4.81 -8.75
CA SER A 23 -0.21 -6.01 -9.57
C SER A 23 0.84 -7.11 -9.42
N PHE A 24 2.09 -6.76 -9.09
CA PHE A 24 3.13 -7.75 -8.81
C PHE A 24 2.77 -8.64 -7.61
N ALA A 25 2.27 -8.04 -6.52
CA ALA A 25 1.86 -8.78 -5.32
C ALA A 25 0.64 -9.67 -5.60
N GLN A 26 -0.25 -9.27 -6.50
CA GLN A 26 -1.35 -10.11 -6.96
C GLN A 26 -0.85 -11.34 -7.75
N ARG A 27 0.13 -11.14 -8.63
CA ARG A 27 0.67 -12.21 -9.49
C ARG A 27 1.62 -13.16 -8.75
N TYR A 28 2.32 -12.66 -7.74
CA TYR A 28 3.34 -13.40 -6.99
C TYR A 28 3.15 -13.25 -5.47
N PRO A 29 2.03 -13.76 -4.90
CA PRO A 29 1.70 -13.59 -3.48
C PRO A 29 2.73 -14.25 -2.54
N ASP A 30 3.44 -15.28 -3.02
CA ASP A 30 4.52 -15.94 -2.27
C ASP A 30 5.81 -15.09 -2.20
N ARG A 31 5.87 -13.98 -2.95
CA ARG A 31 7.02 -13.05 -2.97
C ARG A 31 6.70 -11.71 -2.36
N ALA A 32 5.49 -11.18 -2.59
CA ALA A 32 5.06 -9.90 -2.06
C ALA A 32 3.57 -9.91 -1.73
N ARG A 33 3.19 -9.18 -0.67
CA ARG A 33 1.78 -9.06 -0.23
C ARG A 33 1.46 -7.63 0.15
N VAL A 34 0.40 -7.05 -0.41
CA VAL A 34 -0.09 -5.75 0.04
C VAL A 34 -0.91 -5.95 1.30
N VAL A 35 -0.54 -5.26 2.37
CA VAL A 35 -1.16 -5.42 3.70
C VAL A 35 -1.85 -4.15 4.21
N ALA A 36 -1.60 -3.01 3.57
CA ALA A 36 -2.25 -1.75 3.88
C ALA A 36 -2.37 -0.85 2.64
N VAL A 37 -3.42 -0.05 2.57
CA VAL A 37 -3.62 0.94 1.49
C VAL A 37 -4.11 2.27 2.06
N ALA A 38 -3.71 3.37 1.44
CA ALA A 38 -4.21 4.71 1.76
C ALA A 38 -4.61 5.48 0.50
N ASP A 39 -5.84 5.99 0.43
CA ASP A 39 -6.32 6.89 -0.63
C ASP A 39 -7.61 7.60 -0.20
N PRO A 40 -7.74 8.93 -0.40
CA PRO A 40 -8.95 9.67 -0.02
C PRO A 40 -10.18 9.28 -0.84
N ARG A 41 -9.98 8.65 -2.01
CA ARG A 41 -11.06 8.18 -2.86
C ARG A 41 -11.50 6.77 -2.49
N THR A 42 -12.60 6.68 -1.75
CA THR A 42 -13.20 5.41 -1.29
C THR A 42 -13.39 4.41 -2.43
N ASP A 43 -13.89 4.83 -3.59
CA ASP A 43 -14.11 3.96 -4.76
C ASP A 43 -12.83 3.23 -5.18
N ARG A 44 -11.70 3.94 -5.19
CA ARG A 44 -10.39 3.40 -5.61
C ARG A 44 -9.76 2.55 -4.52
N ARG A 45 -9.83 3.03 -3.27
CA ARG A 45 -9.26 2.36 -2.10
C ARG A 45 -9.90 1.00 -1.88
N GLU A 46 -11.23 0.95 -1.82
CA GLU A 46 -11.95 -0.30 -1.55
C GLU A 46 -11.77 -1.29 -2.69
N MET A 47 -11.88 -0.85 -3.96
CA MET A 47 -11.64 -1.71 -5.12
C MET A 47 -10.26 -2.39 -5.07
N LEU A 48 -9.19 -1.64 -4.80
CA LEU A 48 -7.84 -2.21 -4.76
C LEU A 48 -7.65 -3.09 -3.51
N ALA A 49 -8.17 -2.66 -2.36
CA ALA A 49 -8.09 -3.41 -1.12
C ALA A 49 -8.78 -4.77 -1.23
N ASP A 50 -9.99 -4.80 -1.81
CA ASP A 50 -10.75 -6.03 -2.04
C ASP A 50 -10.03 -6.95 -3.04
N GLN A 51 -9.51 -6.39 -4.14
CA GLN A 51 -8.74 -7.14 -5.14
C GLN A 51 -7.50 -7.84 -4.54
N LEU A 52 -6.89 -7.25 -3.51
CA LEU A 52 -5.66 -7.75 -2.89
C LEU A 52 -5.87 -8.42 -1.53
N GLY A 53 -7.10 -8.46 -1.03
CA GLY A 53 -7.44 -9.06 0.27
C GLY A 53 -6.91 -8.27 1.48
N VAL A 54 -6.84 -6.94 1.38
CA VAL A 54 -6.39 -6.07 2.48
C VAL A 54 -7.49 -5.96 3.54
N ALA A 55 -7.15 -6.20 4.81
CA ALA A 55 -8.10 -6.14 5.92
C ALA A 55 -8.71 -4.73 6.08
N ALA A 56 -9.98 -4.66 6.51
CA ALA A 56 -10.72 -3.39 6.60
C ALA A 56 -10.06 -2.37 7.54
N ASP A 57 -9.43 -2.83 8.63
CA ASP A 57 -8.71 -2.01 9.60
C ASP A 57 -7.34 -1.52 9.09
N LYS A 58 -6.95 -1.90 7.87
CA LYS A 58 -5.72 -1.48 7.18
C LYS A 58 -5.99 -0.68 5.91
N ARG A 59 -7.20 -0.12 5.79
CA ARG A 59 -7.63 0.76 4.70
C ARG A 59 -7.81 2.17 5.26
N PHE A 60 -6.97 3.10 4.82
CA PHE A 60 -6.92 4.46 5.34
C PHE A 60 -7.38 5.48 4.28
N ASP A 61 -8.09 6.52 4.67
CA ASP A 61 -8.46 7.63 3.78
C ASP A 61 -7.31 8.65 3.61
N ASP A 62 -6.45 8.81 4.61
CA ASP A 62 -5.19 9.57 4.49
C ASP A 62 -3.97 8.67 4.75
N TRP A 63 -2.88 8.91 4.02
CA TRP A 63 -1.61 8.22 4.27
C TRP A 63 -1.01 8.59 5.63
N ARG A 64 -1.39 9.74 6.20
CA ARG A 64 -0.97 10.17 7.54
C ARG A 64 -1.50 9.25 8.63
N ASP A 65 -2.71 8.74 8.48
CA ASP A 65 -3.29 7.80 9.45
C ASP A 65 -2.59 6.44 9.40
N LEU A 66 -2.19 6.01 8.19
CA LEU A 66 -1.31 4.87 8.02
C LEU A 66 0.06 5.13 8.67
N ALA A 67 0.63 6.32 8.49
CA ALA A 67 1.92 6.71 9.06
C ALA A 67 1.92 6.89 10.60
N ALA A 68 0.74 7.01 11.21
CA ALA A 68 0.57 7.07 12.65
C ALA A 68 0.57 5.67 13.30
N GLN A 69 0.41 4.61 12.50
CA GLN A 69 0.48 3.23 13.00
C GLN A 69 1.92 2.81 13.28
N GLU A 70 2.09 1.83 14.19
CA GLU A 70 3.33 1.08 14.28
C GLU A 70 3.58 0.32 12.96
N ARG A 71 4.84 0.11 12.61
CA ARG A 71 5.30 -0.41 11.30
C ARG A 71 4.43 -1.57 10.77
N LEU A 72 3.56 -1.25 9.81
CA LEU A 72 2.60 -2.21 9.22
C LEU A 72 3.17 -3.08 8.10
N ALA A 73 4.21 -2.60 7.41
CA ALA A 73 4.76 -3.23 6.21
C ALA A 73 6.29 -3.13 6.17
N ASP A 74 6.93 -4.01 5.39
CA ASP A 74 8.38 -4.01 5.15
C ASP A 74 8.80 -2.86 4.22
N ALA A 75 7.94 -2.45 3.28
CA ALA A 75 8.19 -1.34 2.38
C ALA A 75 6.89 -0.58 2.03
N VAL A 76 7.07 0.66 1.55
CA VAL A 76 5.98 1.55 1.13
C VAL A 76 6.16 1.92 -0.34
N ILE A 77 5.10 1.79 -1.13
CA ILE A 77 5.04 2.27 -2.50
C ILE A 77 4.29 3.60 -2.50
N VAL A 78 5.03 4.69 -2.74
CA VAL A 78 4.48 6.04 -2.80
C VAL A 78 4.02 6.34 -4.22
N THR A 79 2.70 6.41 -4.42
CA THR A 79 2.05 6.72 -5.70
C THR A 79 1.02 7.83 -5.59
N THR A 80 1.13 8.66 -4.56
CA THR A 80 0.33 9.90 -4.39
C THR A 80 0.57 10.88 -5.54
N PRO A 81 -0.31 11.89 -5.73
CA PRO A 81 -0.10 12.96 -6.70
C PRO A 81 1.21 13.69 -6.46
N ASP A 82 1.84 14.23 -7.52
CA ASP A 82 3.19 14.78 -7.44
C ASP A 82 3.30 15.95 -6.42
N ARG A 83 2.25 16.79 -6.31
CA ARG A 83 2.15 17.85 -5.29
C ARG A 83 2.14 17.35 -3.84
N GLU A 84 1.76 16.10 -3.62
CA GLU A 84 1.70 15.45 -2.31
C GLU A 84 2.83 14.44 -2.10
N HIS A 85 3.66 14.14 -3.10
CA HIS A 85 4.60 13.02 -3.08
C HIS A 85 5.71 13.17 -2.04
N VAL A 86 6.20 14.40 -1.83
CA VAL A 86 7.33 14.69 -0.92
C VAL A 86 7.00 14.29 0.51
N GLY A 87 5.79 14.58 1.00
CA GLY A 87 5.37 14.27 2.38
C GLY A 87 5.54 12.79 2.77
N PRO A 88 4.83 11.84 2.13
CA PRO A 88 4.97 10.43 2.40
C PRO A 88 6.37 9.90 2.07
N ALA A 89 7.04 10.40 1.02
CA ALA A 89 8.41 9.97 0.70
C ALA A 89 9.38 10.30 1.85
N CYS A 90 9.31 11.49 2.43
CA CYS A 90 10.15 11.86 3.58
C CYS A 90 9.73 11.15 4.88
N ARG A 91 8.44 10.86 5.08
CA ARG A 91 7.95 10.22 6.32
C ARG A 91 8.40 8.76 6.46
N PHE A 92 8.48 8.04 5.35
CA PHE A 92 8.76 6.60 5.31
C PHE A 92 10.18 6.24 4.84
N ALA A 93 11.05 7.24 4.62
CA ALA A 93 12.47 7.07 4.32
C ALA A 93 13.34 6.92 5.57
#